data_AF-A0A7C0Z566-F1
#
_entry.id   AF-A0A7C0Z566-F1
#
_cell.length_a   1.000
_cell.length_b   1.000
_cell.length_c   1.000
_cell.angle_alpha   90.00
_cell.angle_beta   90.00
_cell.angle_gamma   90.00
#
_symmetry.space_group_name_H-M   'P 1'
#
loop_
_entity.id
_entity.type
_entity.pdbx_description
1 polymer ?
#
loop_
_entity_poly.entity_id
_entity_poly.type
_entity_poly.pdbx_seq_one_letter_code
_entity_poly.pdbx_strand_id
1 'polypeptide(L)' 'CGNFAFGIKEHIEIPGMKYDPELGIFGMDVCVSLCRPGQRIKYRRVERKKRIGKHHKLTPEEAMLFLKELTGVEIV' A
#
# COMPACT_ATOMS: atom_id res chain seq x y z
N CYS A 1 -4.92 -4.88 9.83
CA CYS A 1 -4.03 -4.45 8.75
C CYS A 1 -4.72 -3.26 8.11
N GLY A 2 -4.07 -2.11 8.06
CA GLY A 2 -4.58 -0.95 7.33
C GLY A 2 -3.99 -0.92 5.93
N ASN A 3 -4.34 -1.92 5.13
CA ASN A 3 -3.96 -1.95 3.72
C ASN A 3 -5.01 -1.16 2.94
N PHE A 4 -4.61 -0.52 1.86
CA PHE A 4 -5.53 0.13 0.94
C PHE A 4 -5.12 -0.16 -0.49
N ALA A 5 -6.08 -0.05 -1.40
CA ALA A 5 -5.86 -0.18 -2.82
C ALA A 5 -6.66 0.90 -3.53
N PHE A 6 -6.13 1.38 -4.65
CA PHE A 6 -6.81 2.31 -5.52
C PHE A 6 -6.53 1.95 -6.97
N GLY A 7 -7.51 2.20 -7.84
CA GLY A 7 -7.41 1.96 -9.27
C GLY A 7 -7.04 3.25 -10.01
N ILE A 8 -6.11 3.12 -10.94
CA ILE A 8 -5.76 4.13 -11.93
C ILE A 8 -6.42 3.69 -13.23
N LYS A 9 -7.42 4.45 -13.71
CA LYS A 9 -8.19 4.06 -14.90
C LYS A 9 -7.36 4.19 -16.17
N GLU A 10 -6.53 5.23 -16.24
CA GLU A 10 -5.70 5.52 -17.40
C GLU A 10 -4.28 5.85 -16.94
N HIS A 11 -3.29 5.15 -17.50
CA HIS A 11 -1.88 5.44 -17.25
C HIS A 11 -1.43 6.85 -17.69
N ILE A 12 -2.23 7.55 -18.50
CA ILE A 12 -2.01 8.94 -18.94
C ILE A 12 -2.09 9.92 -17.76
N GLU A 13 -2.84 9.58 -16.71
CA GLU A 13 -2.96 10.38 -15.49
C GLU A 13 -1.65 10.40 -14.66
N ILE A 14 -0.69 9.54 -14.98
CA ILE A 14 0.59 9.46 -14.27
C ILE A 14 1.55 10.54 -14.84
N PRO A 15 1.95 11.54 -14.04
CA PRO A 15 2.84 12.61 -14.51
C PRO A 15 4.21 12.04 -14.90
N GLY A 16 4.60 12.24 -16.16
CA GLY A 16 5.89 11.81 -16.70
C GLY A 16 5.86 10.57 -17.60
N MET A 17 4.71 9.90 -17.73
CA MET A 17 4.50 8.89 -18.77
C MET A 17 4.27 9.55 -20.13
N LYS A 18 5.05 9.16 -21.14
CA LYS A 18 4.81 9.57 -22.53
C LYS A 18 3.68 8.73 -23.12
N TYR A 19 2.81 9.37 -23.89
CA TYR A 19 1.78 8.68 -24.64
C TYR A 19 2.43 7.95 -25.82
N ASP A 20 2.47 6.62 -25.76
CA ASP A 20 2.88 5.75 -26.86
C ASP A 20 1.62 5.18 -27.54
N PRO A 21 1.28 5.62 -28.78
CA PRO A 21 0.06 5.20 -29.48
C PRO A 21 -0.03 3.69 -29.72
N GLU A 22 1.09 2.98 -29.75
CA GLU A 22 1.15 1.52 -29.96
C GLU A 22 0.76 0.70 -28.72
N LEU A 23 0.91 1.27 -27.51
CA LEU A 23 0.70 0.58 -26.24
C LEU A 23 -0.77 0.48 -25.80
N GLY A 24 -1.63 1.34 -26.35
CA GLY A 24 -3.06 1.40 -26.01
C GLY A 24 -3.37 1.94 -24.61
N ILE A 25 -4.65 2.06 -24.26
CA ILE A 25 -5.10 2.52 -22.93
C ILE A 25 -5.07 1.34 -21.97
N PHE A 26 -4.12 1.34 -21.04
CA PHE A 26 -4.11 0.43 -19.90
C PHE A 26 -4.40 1.18 -18.59
N GLY A 27 -5.21 0.53 -17.73
CA GLY A 27 -5.41 0.89 -16.34
C GLY A 27 -4.60 -0.02 -15.42
N MET A 28 -4.40 0.39 -14.18
CA MET A 28 -3.62 -0.34 -13.18
C MET A 28 -4.29 -0.27 -11.81
N ASP A 29 -4.35 -1.40 -11.11
CA ASP A 29 -4.70 -1.43 -9.69
C ASP A 29 -3.44 -1.38 -8.84
N VAL A 30 -3.37 -0.40 -7.93
CA VAL A 30 -2.24 -0.23 -7.01
C VAL A 30 -2.66 -0.69 -5.63
N CYS A 31 -2.03 -1.76 -5.15
CA CYS A 31 -2.24 -2.30 -3.81
C CYS A 31 -1.08 -1.91 -2.88
N VAL A 32 -1.38 -1.21 -1.79
CA VAL A 32 -0.38 -0.80 -0.80
C VAL A 32 -0.60 -1.55 0.50
N SER A 33 0.44 -2.26 0.94
CA SER A 33 0.46 -2.98 2.22
C SER A 33 1.27 -2.22 3.25
N LEU A 34 0.59 -1.66 4.25
CA LEU A 34 1.23 -0.99 5.39
C LEU A 34 1.43 -1.96 6.55
N CYS A 35 2.62 -1.95 7.13
CA CYS A 35 2.99 -2.79 8.27
C CYS A 35 3.87 -2.01 9.24
N ARG A 36 3.75 -2.31 10.54
CA ARG A 36 4.68 -1.81 11.54
C ARG A 36 6.05 -2.49 11.39
N PRO A 37 7.14 -1.81 11.77
CA PRO A 37 8.46 -2.43 11.79
C PRO A 37 8.47 -3.61 12.78
N GLY A 38 8.94 -4.78 12.34
CA GLY A 38 8.90 -6.02 13.12
C GLY A 38 8.11 -7.16 12.48
N GLN A 39 7.40 -6.88 11.38
CA GLN A 39 6.62 -7.88 10.63
C GLN A 39 7.47 -9.07 10.12
N ARG A 40 8.80 -8.90 9.98
CA ARG A 40 9.75 -9.94 9.54
C ARG A 40 9.66 -11.23 10.36
N ILE A 41 9.29 -11.17 11.64
CA ILE A 41 9.20 -12.34 12.53
C ILE A 41 8.20 -13.40 12.00
N LYS A 42 7.17 -12.97 11.27
CA LYS A 42 6.19 -13.87 10.63
C LYS A 42 6.78 -14.62 9.43
N TYR A 43 7.75 -14.01 8.74
CA TYR A 43 8.27 -14.48 7.46
C TYR A 43 9.64 -15.16 7.56
N ARG A 44 10.42 -14.85 8.60
CA ARG A 44 11.78 -15.39 8.78
C ARG A 44 11.76 -16.93 8.87
N ARG A 45 12.78 -17.56 8.27
CA ARG A 45 13.02 -19.01 8.32
C ARG A 45 13.69 -19.44 9.63
N VAL A 46 14.50 -18.55 10.21
CA VAL A 46 15.20 -18.78 11.48
C VAL A 46 14.22 -18.68 12.64
N GLU A 47 14.27 -19.66 13.55
CA GLU A 47 13.29 -19.92 14.61
C GLU A 47 11.87 -20.26 14.12
N ARG A 48 11.02 -20.77 15.03
CA ARG A 48 9.60 -20.99 14.72
C ARG A 48 8.95 -19.65 14.38
N LYS A 49 8.22 -19.61 13.25
CA LYS A 49 7.43 -18.45 12.83
C LYS A 49 6.49 -18.05 13.97
N LYS A 50 6.68 -16.84 14.51
CA LYS A 50 5.80 -16.32 15.58
C LYS A 50 4.62 -15.56 14.96
N ARG A 51 3.45 -15.69 15.58
CA ARG A 51 2.28 -14.89 15.22
C ARG A 51 2.45 -13.47 15.77
N ILE A 52 2.01 -12.51 15.00
CA ILE A 52 2.05 -11.10 15.38
C ILE A 52 0.86 -10.81 16.30
N GLY A 53 1.16 -10.26 17.48
CA GLY A 53 0.15 -9.90 18.47
C GLY A 53 -0.82 -8.83 17.97
N LYS A 54 -2.03 -8.79 18.53
CA LYS A 54 -3.09 -7.84 18.12
C LYS A 54 -2.61 -6.38 18.21
N HIS A 55 -1.91 -6.02 19.28
CA HIS A 55 -1.39 -4.66 19.50
C HIS A 55 -0.33 -4.20 18.49
N HIS A 56 0.34 -5.14 17.81
CA HIS A 56 1.34 -4.80 16.79
C HIS A 56 0.75 -4.72 15.38
N LYS A 57 -0.50 -5.18 15.19
CA LYS A 57 -1.19 -5.05 13.91
C LYS A 57 -1.69 -3.63 13.76
N LEU A 58 -1.50 -3.07 12.58
CA LEU A 58 -2.04 -1.76 12.21
C LEU A 58 -3.57 -1.83 12.09
N THR A 59 -4.26 -0.86 12.66
CA THR A 59 -5.70 -0.63 12.43
C THR A 59 -5.93 0.24 11.19
N PRO A 60 -7.14 0.25 10.58
CA PRO A 60 -7.45 1.14 9.47
C PRO A 60 -7.34 2.63 9.83
N GLU A 61 -7.78 3.01 11.03
CA GLU A 61 -7.71 4.38 11.55
C GLU A 61 -6.28 4.89 11.64
N GLU A 62 -5.37 4.09 12.21
CA GLU A 62 -3.94 4.41 12.26
C GLU A 62 -3.33 4.55 10.88
N ALA A 63 -3.77 3.73 9.91
CA ALA A 63 -3.28 3.82 8.53
C ALA A 63 -3.75 5.09 7.83
N MET A 64 -5.01 5.51 8.04
CA MET A 64 -5.52 6.77 7.50
C MET A 64 -4.75 7.97 8.07
N LEU A 65 -4.51 7.98 9.39
CA LEU A 65 -3.73 9.04 10.02
C LEU A 65 -2.30 9.08 9.47
N PHE A 66 -1.64 7.92 9.37
CA PHE A 66 -0.28 7.81 8.84
C PHE A 66 -0.17 8.30 7.39
N LEU A 67 -1.18 8.01 6.56
CA LEU A 67 -1.20 8.48 5.17
C LEU A 67 -1.46 9.98 5.08
N LYS A 68 -2.38 10.52 5.90
CA LYS A 68 -2.63 11.97 5.98
C LYS A 68 -1.34 12.73 6.34
N GLU A 69 -0.55 12.23 7.29
CA GLU A 69 0.72 12.85 7.69
C GLU A 69 1.81 12.73 6.60
N LEU A 70 1.90 11.59 5.91
CA LEU A 70 2.96 11.33 4.93
C LEU A 70 2.76 12.03 3.60
N THR A 71 1.53 12.02 3.08
CA THR A 71 1.22 12.48 1.72
C THR A 71 0.36 13.75 1.70
N GLY A 72 -0.17 14.19 2.84
CA GLY A 72 -1.09 15.33 2.90
C GLY A 72 -2.43 15.08 2.20
N VAL A 73 -2.74 13.82 1.86
CA VAL A 73 -3.96 13.44 1.13
C VAL A 73 -5.03 12.99 2.10
N GLU A 74 -6.25 13.50 1.94
CA GLU A 74 -7.41 13.02 2.68
C GLU A 74 -8.04 11.81 1.97
N ILE A 75 -8.19 10.72 2.71
CA ILE A 75 -8.88 9.50 2.28
C ILE A 75 -10.30 9.60 2.84
N VAL A 76 -11.30 9.63 1.96
CA VAL A 76 -12.75 9.69 2.27
C VAL A 76 -13.38 8.33 2.04
#